data_AF-A0A670ZUJ9-F1
#
_entry.id   AF-A0A670ZUJ9-F1
#
_cell.length_a   1.000
_cell.length_b   1.000
_cell.length_c   1.000
_cell.angle_alpha   90.00
_cell.angle_beta   90.00
_cell.angle_gamma   90.00
#
_symmetry.space_group_name_H-M   'P 1'
#
loop_
_entity.id
_entity.type
_entity.pdbx_description
1 polymer ?
#
loop_
_entity_poly.entity_id
_entity_poly.type
_entity_poly.pdbx_seq_one_letter_code
_entity_poly.pdbx_strand_id
1 'polypeptide(L)'
;MFWKFDLNATSHIDRLLEKEDVTLRELMDEDDVLQECKAQNRRLVDFLCRQPCMEELVQLISREPPLDVDEKVRFKYPNTACELLTSDVPQISDRLGGDEALWDVLYGFLDQEPPLNPLLASFFSKTIGSLIARKAEQVVSFLRKKAEFVDLVLKHLETSAMMDLLLRLVSCVEPVPLRQEVLQWLNEAKLVQRLVELIRPHQEEDRQSNASQTLCDIIRLSRDQSNQLLPEVADLDPLLASLES
;
A
#
# COMPACT_ATOMS: atom_id res chain seq x y z
N MET A 1 -27.20 29.63 -26.34
CA MET A 1 -27.67 29.86 -24.95
C MET A 1 -26.63 29.25 -24.02
N PHE A 2 -25.94 30.11 -23.28
CA PHE A 2 -24.97 29.75 -22.25
C PHE A 2 -25.73 29.10 -21.10
N TRP A 3 -25.48 27.81 -20.85
CA TRP A 3 -25.92 27.17 -19.61
C TRP A 3 -25.06 27.74 -18.48
N LYS A 4 -25.64 28.66 -17.71
CA LYS A 4 -25.11 28.97 -16.37
C LYS A 4 -25.46 27.77 -15.51
N PHE A 5 -24.46 26.93 -15.26
CA PHE A 5 -24.54 25.98 -14.15
C PHE A 5 -24.74 26.78 -12.86
N ASP A 6 -25.77 26.42 -12.11
CA ASP A 6 -26.01 26.94 -10.76
C ASP A 6 -24.77 26.64 -9.90
N LEU A 7 -24.03 27.69 -9.55
CA LEU A 7 -22.77 27.62 -8.80
C LEU A 7 -22.95 27.30 -7.31
N ASN A 8 -24.15 26.94 -6.84
CA ASN A 8 -24.47 26.71 -5.42
C ASN A 8 -25.40 25.51 -5.20
N ALA A 9 -25.21 24.40 -5.92
CA ALA A 9 -25.73 23.13 -5.43
C ALA A 9 -24.77 22.62 -4.34
N THR A 10 -25.03 22.98 -3.07
CA THR A 10 -24.34 22.39 -1.91
C THR A 10 -24.47 20.87 -2.02
N SER A 11 -23.33 20.15 -2.10
CA SER A 11 -23.33 18.70 -2.25
C SER A 11 -24.01 18.04 -1.05
N HIS A 12 -24.48 16.80 -1.22
CA HIS A 12 -25.09 16.08 -0.10
C HIS A 12 -24.07 15.86 1.03
N ILE A 13 -22.82 15.56 0.67
CA ILE A 13 -21.66 15.53 1.57
C ILE A 13 -21.51 16.83 2.36
N ASP A 14 -21.56 17.99 1.70
CA ASP A 14 -21.43 19.28 2.39
C ASP A 14 -22.53 19.48 3.44
N ARG A 15 -23.76 19.05 3.15
CA ARG A 15 -24.87 19.12 4.12
C ARG A 15 -24.68 18.16 5.29
N LEU A 16 -24.17 16.96 5.05
CA LEU A 16 -23.82 16.02 6.14
C LEU A 16 -22.74 16.61 7.04
N LEU A 17 -21.73 17.26 6.45
CA LEU A 17 -20.65 17.93 7.16
C LEU A 17 -21.08 19.19 7.94
N GLU A 18 -22.35 19.61 7.85
CA GLU A 18 -22.93 20.66 8.71
C GLU A 18 -23.44 20.11 10.05
N LYS A 19 -23.65 18.79 10.15
CA LYS A 19 -24.03 18.14 11.41
C LYS A 19 -22.83 18.13 12.36
N GLU A 20 -23.07 18.46 13.64
CA GLU A 20 -22.00 18.52 14.66
C GLU A 20 -21.36 17.15 14.92
N ASP A 21 -22.15 16.06 14.87
CA ASP A 21 -21.72 14.69 15.21
C ASP A 21 -21.59 13.77 13.99
N VAL A 22 -21.31 14.32 12.81
CA VAL A 22 -21.15 13.51 11.59
C VAL A 22 -19.99 12.52 11.74
N THR A 23 -20.25 11.27 11.41
CA THR A 23 -19.27 10.18 11.48
C THR A 23 -18.65 9.89 10.11
N LEU A 24 -17.44 9.29 10.12
CA LEU A 24 -16.81 8.82 8.89
C LEU A 24 -17.70 7.82 8.14
N ARG A 25 -18.38 6.93 8.87
CA ARG A 25 -19.24 5.90 8.28
C ARG A 25 -20.46 6.47 7.58
N GLU A 26 -21.06 7.53 8.13
CA GLU A 26 -22.14 8.26 7.44
C GLU A 26 -21.66 8.84 6.12
N LEU A 27 -20.43 9.40 6.06
CA LEU A 27 -19.87 9.89 4.80
C LEU A 27 -19.55 8.75 3.82
N MET A 28 -19.02 7.63 4.30
CA MET A 28 -18.70 6.45 3.47
C MET A 28 -19.96 5.74 2.93
N ASP A 29 -21.12 6.04 3.50
CA ASP A 29 -22.39 5.51 3.03
C ASP A 29 -22.89 6.19 1.77
N GLU A 30 -22.46 7.44 1.55
CA GLU A 30 -22.82 8.25 0.40
C GLU A 30 -22.17 7.76 -0.89
N ASP A 31 -22.97 7.68 -1.95
CA ASP A 31 -22.55 7.14 -3.25
C ASP A 31 -21.52 8.04 -3.95
N ASP A 32 -21.51 9.34 -3.63
CA ASP A 32 -20.62 10.34 -4.23
C ASP A 32 -19.33 10.60 -3.45
N VAL A 33 -19.11 9.96 -2.28
CA VAL A 33 -17.96 10.24 -1.39
C VAL A 33 -16.61 10.10 -2.09
N LEU A 34 -16.43 9.07 -2.91
CA LEU A 34 -15.19 8.86 -3.65
C LEU A 34 -15.01 9.91 -4.76
N GLN A 35 -16.11 10.30 -5.41
CA GLN A 35 -16.09 11.30 -6.47
C GLN A 35 -15.78 12.69 -5.89
N GLU A 36 -16.45 13.09 -4.82
CA GLU A 36 -16.24 14.34 -4.10
C GLU A 36 -14.82 14.43 -3.52
N CYS A 37 -14.29 13.32 -2.99
CA CYS A 37 -12.91 13.24 -2.53
C CYS A 37 -11.93 13.48 -3.69
N LYS A 38 -12.10 12.77 -4.83
CA LYS A 38 -11.26 12.93 -6.03
C LYS A 38 -11.41 14.32 -6.67
N ALA A 39 -12.59 14.93 -6.55
CA ALA A 39 -12.86 16.31 -6.94
C ALA A 39 -12.26 17.35 -5.97
N GLN A 40 -11.57 16.89 -4.91
CA GLN A 40 -10.95 17.70 -3.87
C GLN A 40 -11.94 18.65 -3.18
N ASN A 41 -13.13 18.15 -2.85
CA ASN A 41 -14.04 18.88 -1.97
C ASN A 41 -13.33 19.20 -0.66
N ARG A 42 -13.08 20.49 -0.42
CA ARG A 42 -12.28 20.97 0.71
C ARG A 42 -12.84 20.52 2.06
N ARG A 43 -14.16 20.61 2.25
CA ARG A 43 -14.78 20.24 3.53
C ARG A 43 -14.61 18.75 3.80
N LEU A 44 -14.80 17.92 2.78
CA LEU A 44 -14.60 16.47 2.88
C LEU A 44 -13.14 16.12 3.14
N VAL A 45 -12.20 16.67 2.35
CA VAL A 45 -10.77 16.39 2.51
C VAL A 45 -10.26 16.82 3.90
N ASP A 46 -10.67 18.01 4.36
CA ASP A 46 -10.32 18.50 5.70
C ASP A 46 -10.89 17.60 6.81
N PHE A 47 -12.11 17.07 6.61
CA PHE A 47 -12.71 16.10 7.52
C PHE A 47 -11.94 14.78 7.55
N LEU A 48 -11.67 14.20 6.37
CA LEU A 48 -10.95 12.92 6.24
C LEU A 48 -9.54 12.99 6.83
N CYS A 49 -8.86 14.13 6.71
CA CYS A 49 -7.50 14.32 7.23
C CYS A 49 -7.42 14.50 8.76
N ARG A 50 -8.55 14.55 9.48
CA ARG A 50 -8.57 14.56 10.95
C ARG A 50 -8.00 13.24 11.49
N GLN A 51 -7.27 13.31 12.60
CA GLN A 51 -6.63 12.14 13.23
C GLN A 51 -7.59 10.94 13.39
N PRO A 52 -8.79 11.09 13.99
CA PRO A 52 -9.67 9.94 14.23
C PRO A 52 -10.18 9.31 12.93
N CYS A 53 -10.38 10.12 11.88
CA CYS A 53 -10.83 9.64 10.58
C CYS A 53 -9.72 8.86 9.87
N MET A 54 -8.50 9.38 9.87
CA MET A 54 -7.34 8.69 9.30
C MET A 54 -7.06 7.36 10.02
N GLU A 55 -7.14 7.35 11.35
CA GLU A 55 -6.98 6.13 12.14
C GLU A 55 -8.06 5.09 11.80
N GLU A 56 -9.33 5.51 11.71
CA GLU A 56 -10.42 4.59 11.34
C GLU A 56 -10.24 4.06 9.90
N LEU A 57 -9.87 4.92 8.93
CA LEU A 57 -9.58 4.49 7.55
C LEU A 57 -8.46 3.45 7.49
N VAL A 58 -7.37 3.66 8.21
CA VAL A 58 -6.25 2.71 8.25
C VAL A 58 -6.65 1.42 8.96
N GLN A 59 -7.41 1.49 10.04
CA GLN A 59 -7.92 0.29 10.74
C GLN A 59 -8.85 -0.54 9.85
N LEU A 60 -9.71 0.10 9.06
CA LEU A 60 -10.62 -0.60 8.14
C LEU A 60 -9.89 -1.42 7.07
N ILE A 61 -8.66 -1.05 6.70
CA ILE A 61 -7.85 -1.79 5.72
C ILE A 61 -6.82 -2.74 6.34
N SER A 62 -6.64 -2.73 7.66
CA SER A 62 -5.58 -3.47 8.37
C SER A 62 -6.08 -4.40 9.48
N ARG A 63 -7.36 -4.32 9.86
CA ARG A 63 -7.96 -5.19 10.88
C ARG A 63 -9.10 -5.99 10.29
N GLU A 64 -9.03 -7.30 10.47
CA GLU A 64 -10.10 -8.17 10.02
C GLU A 64 -11.37 -7.93 10.84
N PRO A 65 -12.50 -7.60 10.19
CA PRO A 65 -13.76 -7.45 10.88
C PRO A 65 -14.25 -8.82 11.36
N PRO A 66 -14.91 -8.91 12.53
CA PRO A 66 -15.49 -10.16 13.01
C PRO A 66 -16.45 -10.78 11.99
N LEU A 67 -16.53 -12.11 11.94
CA LEU A 67 -17.32 -12.81 10.91
C LEU A 67 -18.84 -12.62 11.05
N ASP A 68 -19.30 -12.23 12.24
CA ASP A 68 -20.70 -12.04 12.63
C ASP A 68 -21.23 -10.62 12.34
N VAL A 69 -20.40 -9.72 11.81
CA VAL A 69 -20.83 -8.38 11.41
C VAL A 69 -21.35 -8.33 9.98
N ASP A 70 -22.16 -7.31 9.68
CA ASP A 70 -22.75 -7.09 8.36
C ASP A 70 -21.71 -7.07 7.23
N GLU A 71 -22.10 -7.57 6.05
CA GLU A 71 -21.27 -7.57 4.83
C GLU A 71 -20.72 -6.18 4.48
N LYS A 72 -21.49 -5.13 4.78
CA LYS A 72 -21.09 -3.74 4.59
C LYS A 72 -19.82 -3.41 5.37
N VAL A 73 -19.73 -3.87 6.62
CA VAL A 73 -18.55 -3.71 7.48
C VAL A 73 -17.41 -4.61 7.01
N ARG A 74 -17.74 -5.80 6.49
CA ARG A 74 -16.75 -6.76 6.00
C ARG A 74 -16.10 -6.40 4.68
N PHE A 75 -16.83 -5.72 3.78
CA PHE A 75 -16.41 -5.51 2.40
C PHE A 75 -16.54 -4.06 1.90
N LYS A 76 -17.70 -3.40 2.10
CA LYS A 76 -17.92 -2.03 1.60
C LYS A 76 -16.95 -1.05 2.26
N TYR A 77 -16.91 -1.01 3.60
CA TYR A 77 -16.09 -0.03 4.30
C TYR A 77 -14.58 -0.22 4.08
N PRO A 78 -13.99 -1.42 4.18
CA PRO A 78 -12.58 -1.62 3.82
C PRO A 78 -12.25 -1.19 2.39
N ASN A 79 -13.13 -1.48 1.43
CA ASN A 79 -12.94 -1.07 0.03
C ASN A 79 -12.96 0.45 -0.13
N THR A 80 -14.00 1.12 0.36
CA THR A 80 -14.11 2.58 0.31
C THR A 80 -12.94 3.25 1.05
N ALA A 81 -12.52 2.71 2.19
CA ALA A 81 -11.36 3.23 2.93
C ALA A 81 -10.07 3.13 2.12
N CYS A 82 -9.82 1.97 1.49
CA CYS A 82 -8.68 1.81 0.59
C CYS A 82 -8.73 2.80 -0.57
N GLU A 83 -9.88 2.96 -1.23
CA GLU A 83 -10.05 3.90 -2.34
C GLU A 83 -9.80 5.36 -1.93
N LEU A 84 -10.25 5.76 -0.73
CA LEU A 84 -10.01 7.10 -0.18
C LEU A 84 -8.53 7.33 0.13
N LEU A 85 -7.87 6.38 0.81
CA LEU A 85 -6.44 6.45 1.14
C LEU A 85 -5.55 6.46 -0.11
N THR A 86 -5.99 5.83 -1.21
CA THR A 86 -5.26 5.77 -2.49
C THR A 86 -5.85 6.67 -3.58
N SER A 87 -6.61 7.71 -3.20
CA SER A 87 -7.43 8.53 -4.12
C SER A 87 -6.67 9.54 -5.00
N ASP A 88 -5.35 9.51 -5.03
CA ASP A 88 -4.48 10.52 -5.66
C ASP A 88 -4.63 11.96 -5.15
N VAL A 89 -5.37 12.20 -4.07
CA VAL A 89 -5.50 13.51 -3.40
C VAL A 89 -4.23 13.80 -2.59
N PRO A 90 -3.50 14.92 -2.84
CA PRO A 90 -2.23 15.23 -2.16
C PRO A 90 -2.36 15.30 -0.64
N GLN A 91 -3.38 16.00 -0.14
CA GLN A 91 -3.61 16.20 1.29
C GLN A 91 -3.76 14.89 2.06
N ILE A 92 -4.47 13.91 1.49
CA ILE A 92 -4.64 12.58 2.10
C ILE A 92 -3.30 11.84 2.12
N SER A 93 -2.56 11.85 1.02
CA SER A 93 -1.25 11.19 0.96
C SER A 93 -0.18 11.88 1.83
N ASP A 94 -0.24 13.20 1.97
CA ASP A 94 0.63 13.99 2.85
C ASP A 94 0.32 13.66 4.30
N ARG A 95 -0.99 13.58 4.63
CA ARG A 95 -1.44 13.23 5.96
C ARG A 95 -1.05 11.81 6.35
N LEU A 96 -1.32 10.85 5.47
CA LEU A 96 -0.95 9.45 5.69
C LEU A 96 0.57 9.27 5.73
N GLY A 97 1.31 9.91 4.81
CA GLY A 97 2.75 9.76 4.69
C GLY A 97 3.58 10.52 5.72
N GLY A 98 2.96 11.42 6.49
CA GLY A 98 3.61 12.22 7.52
C GLY A 98 3.33 11.77 8.96
N ASP A 99 2.57 10.68 9.15
CA ASP A 99 2.12 10.22 10.46
C ASP A 99 2.61 8.79 10.74
N GLU A 100 3.73 8.67 11.46
CA GLU A 100 4.31 7.36 11.80
C GLU A 100 3.34 6.50 12.65
N ALA A 101 2.41 7.09 13.40
CA ALA A 101 1.46 6.31 14.20
C ALA A 101 0.45 5.57 13.31
N LEU A 102 0.01 6.19 12.20
CA LEU A 102 -0.81 5.51 11.19
C LEU A 102 -0.04 4.36 10.54
N TRP A 103 1.26 4.55 10.33
CA TRP A 103 2.12 3.52 9.75
C TRP A 103 2.36 2.35 10.69
N ASP A 104 2.47 2.59 11.99
CA ASP A 104 2.54 1.52 12.98
C ASP A 104 1.26 0.69 13.00
N VAL A 105 0.08 1.31 12.88
CA VAL A 105 -1.19 0.58 12.75
C VAL A 105 -1.22 -0.25 11.47
N LEU A 106 -0.83 0.34 10.34
CA LEU A 106 -0.81 -0.36 9.06
C LEU A 106 0.19 -1.52 9.06
N TYR A 107 1.39 -1.29 9.58
CA TYR A 107 2.46 -2.30 9.70
C TYR A 107 2.03 -3.48 10.58
N GLY A 108 1.29 -3.22 11.67
CA GLY A 108 0.78 -4.27 12.56
C GLY A 108 -0.16 -5.27 11.89
N PHE A 109 -0.64 -4.99 10.67
CA PHE A 109 -1.30 -5.99 9.83
C PHE A 109 -0.43 -7.23 9.58
N LEU A 110 0.89 -7.02 9.42
CA LEU A 110 1.85 -8.08 9.13
C LEU A 110 2.14 -8.97 10.36
N ASP A 111 1.83 -8.52 11.57
CA ASP A 111 2.03 -9.29 12.81
C ASP A 111 1.02 -10.43 12.98
N GLN A 112 -0.03 -10.47 12.15
CA GLN A 112 -1.05 -11.52 12.19
C GLN A 112 -0.45 -12.90 11.84
N GLU A 113 -1.12 -13.96 12.30
CA GLU A 113 -0.76 -15.31 11.91
C GLU A 113 -1.26 -15.62 10.49
N PRO A 114 -0.49 -16.38 9.68
CA PRO A 114 -0.92 -16.74 8.35
C PRO A 114 -2.14 -17.69 8.42
N PRO A 115 -3.02 -17.68 7.41
CA PRO A 115 -2.98 -16.79 6.26
C PRO A 115 -3.60 -15.43 6.55
N LEU A 116 -3.07 -14.38 5.91
CA LEU A 116 -3.72 -13.07 5.90
C LEU A 116 -5.03 -13.12 5.12
N ASN A 117 -5.99 -12.27 5.49
CA ASN A 117 -7.18 -12.04 4.68
C ASN A 117 -6.75 -11.49 3.30
N PRO A 118 -7.05 -12.18 2.17
CA PRO A 118 -6.53 -11.77 0.86
C PRO A 118 -7.01 -10.38 0.41
N LEU A 119 -8.22 -9.98 0.80
CA LEU A 119 -8.77 -8.67 0.47
C LEU A 119 -7.99 -7.57 1.22
N LEU A 120 -7.81 -7.71 2.52
CA LEU A 120 -7.05 -6.74 3.32
C LEU A 120 -5.58 -6.70 2.91
N ALA A 121 -4.99 -7.85 2.59
CA ALA A 121 -3.63 -7.90 2.05
C ALA A 121 -3.50 -7.13 0.74
N SER A 122 -4.51 -7.21 -0.14
CA SER A 122 -4.55 -6.41 -1.37
C SER A 122 -4.65 -4.90 -1.07
N PHE A 123 -5.42 -4.49 -0.06
CA PHE A 123 -5.53 -3.09 0.34
C PHE A 123 -4.27 -2.57 1.01
N PHE A 124 -3.63 -3.36 1.87
CA PHE A 124 -2.34 -3.05 2.46
C PHE A 124 -1.29 -2.83 1.37
N SER A 125 -1.12 -3.79 0.46
CA SER A 125 -0.15 -3.71 -0.65
C SER A 125 -0.44 -2.52 -1.56
N LYS A 126 -1.71 -2.29 -1.91
CA LYS A 126 -2.12 -1.13 -2.71
C LYS A 126 -1.83 0.19 -2.02
N THR A 127 -2.08 0.29 -0.72
CA THR A 127 -1.85 1.51 0.07
C THR A 127 -0.36 1.83 0.19
N ILE A 128 0.46 0.85 0.56
CA ILE A 128 1.92 1.03 0.60
C ILE A 128 2.46 1.36 -0.79
N GLY A 129 2.00 0.68 -1.83
CA GLY A 129 2.40 0.97 -3.21
C GLY A 129 2.02 2.38 -3.67
N SER A 130 0.84 2.88 -3.30
CA SER A 130 0.44 4.28 -3.56
C SER A 130 1.35 5.27 -2.83
N LEU A 131 1.75 4.96 -1.59
CA LEU A 131 2.72 5.77 -0.85
C LEU A 131 4.12 5.69 -1.44
N ILE A 132 4.60 4.55 -1.93
CA ILE A 132 5.89 4.45 -2.63
C ILE A 132 5.92 5.43 -3.81
N ALA A 133 4.83 5.50 -4.59
CA ALA A 133 4.77 6.39 -5.76
C ALA A 133 4.81 7.90 -5.42
N ARG A 134 4.49 8.29 -4.17
CA ARG A 134 4.31 9.71 -3.78
C ARG A 134 5.22 10.19 -2.64
N LYS A 135 5.68 9.25 -1.81
CA LYS A 135 6.35 9.42 -0.52
C LYS A 135 7.44 8.35 -0.31
N ALA A 136 8.13 7.99 -1.40
CA ALA A 136 9.14 6.93 -1.41
C ALA A 136 10.16 7.06 -0.27
N GLU A 137 10.74 8.24 -0.08
CA GLU A 137 11.74 8.49 0.96
C GLU A 137 11.21 8.20 2.37
N GLN A 138 10.01 8.69 2.68
CA GLN A 138 9.39 8.44 3.98
C GLN A 138 9.12 6.95 4.16
N VAL A 139 8.53 6.28 3.15
CA VAL A 139 8.19 4.85 3.22
C VAL A 139 9.44 4.01 3.44
N VAL A 140 10.48 4.23 2.63
CA VAL A 140 11.74 3.50 2.74
C VAL A 140 12.39 3.75 4.10
N SER A 141 12.40 4.99 4.58
CA SER A 141 12.93 5.34 5.90
C SER A 141 12.21 4.58 7.03
N PHE A 142 10.88 4.49 6.98
CA PHE A 142 10.11 3.75 7.97
C PHE A 142 10.33 2.24 7.89
N LEU A 143 10.23 1.64 6.70
CA LEU A 143 10.38 0.19 6.53
C LEU A 143 11.78 -0.29 6.93
N ARG A 144 12.83 0.50 6.65
CA ARG A 144 14.21 0.17 7.06
C ARG A 144 14.41 0.20 8.57
N LYS A 145 13.63 0.98 9.33
CA LYS A 145 13.65 0.95 10.81
C LYS A 145 13.04 -0.34 11.37
N LYS A 146 12.21 -1.04 10.59
CA LYS A 146 11.52 -2.28 10.97
C LYS A 146 12.35 -3.49 10.53
N ALA A 147 13.28 -3.93 11.38
CA ALA A 147 14.22 -5.01 11.07
C ALA A 147 13.55 -6.30 10.57
N GLU A 148 12.36 -6.63 11.10
CA GLU A 148 11.61 -7.83 10.75
C GLU A 148 10.71 -7.67 9.52
N PHE A 149 10.69 -6.51 8.86
CA PHE A 149 9.78 -6.27 7.73
C PHE A 149 9.91 -7.32 6.62
N VAL A 150 11.13 -7.62 6.17
CA VAL A 150 11.35 -8.64 5.14
C VAL A 150 10.91 -10.03 5.64
N ASP A 151 11.12 -10.32 6.93
CA ASP A 151 10.70 -11.58 7.55
C ASP A 151 9.18 -11.74 7.52
N LEU A 152 8.46 -10.71 7.90
CA LEU A 152 7.00 -10.70 7.92
C LEU A 152 6.41 -10.75 6.51
N VAL A 153 6.99 -10.04 5.54
CA VAL A 153 6.51 -10.11 4.14
C VAL A 153 6.71 -11.52 3.57
N LEU A 154 7.86 -12.16 3.85
CA LEU A 154 8.11 -13.54 3.43
C LEU A 154 7.31 -14.58 4.21
N LYS A 155 6.92 -14.29 5.45
CA LYS A 155 6.00 -15.10 6.26
C LYS A 155 4.65 -15.26 5.57
N HIS A 156 4.19 -14.20 4.89
CA HIS A 156 2.86 -14.09 4.26
C HIS A 156 2.87 -14.20 2.73
N LEU A 157 3.95 -14.75 2.16
CA LEU A 157 4.15 -14.82 0.70
C LEU A 157 3.16 -15.75 -0.02
N GLU A 158 2.39 -16.56 0.69
CA GLU A 158 1.25 -17.28 0.12
C GLU A 158 0.19 -16.33 -0.48
N THR A 159 0.14 -15.08 -0.01
CA THR A 159 -0.74 -14.06 -0.58
C THR A 159 -0.01 -13.27 -1.69
N SER A 160 -0.55 -13.28 -2.90
CA SER A 160 0.04 -12.59 -4.07
C SER A 160 0.24 -11.08 -3.87
N ALA A 161 -0.53 -10.45 -2.98
CA ALA A 161 -0.35 -9.05 -2.61
C ALA A 161 1.00 -8.77 -1.95
N MET A 162 1.57 -9.73 -1.21
CA MET A 162 2.89 -9.60 -0.58
C MET A 162 4.02 -9.71 -1.61
N MET A 163 3.87 -10.60 -2.59
CA MET A 163 4.75 -10.65 -3.76
C MET A 163 4.73 -9.31 -4.50
N ASP A 164 3.55 -8.79 -4.81
CA ASP A 164 3.42 -7.51 -5.50
C ASP A 164 4.04 -6.35 -4.71
N LEU A 165 3.93 -6.34 -3.38
CA LEU A 165 4.61 -5.36 -2.54
C LEU A 165 6.15 -5.44 -2.66
N LEU A 166 6.73 -6.65 -2.64
CA LEU A 166 8.16 -6.83 -2.85
C LEU A 166 8.60 -6.30 -4.22
N LEU A 167 7.84 -6.63 -5.28
CA LEU A 167 8.15 -6.17 -6.63
C LEU A 167 8.07 -4.64 -6.73
N ARG A 168 7.08 -3.99 -6.11
CA ARG A 168 6.99 -2.53 -6.06
C ARG A 168 8.18 -1.89 -5.34
N LEU A 169 8.71 -2.50 -4.27
CA LEU A 169 9.93 -2.02 -3.61
C LEU A 169 11.15 -2.14 -4.52
N VAL A 170 11.24 -3.22 -5.29
CA VAL A 170 12.34 -3.46 -6.24
C VAL A 170 12.27 -2.51 -7.44
N SER A 171 11.08 -2.19 -7.96
CA SER A 171 10.97 -1.49 -9.26
C SER A 171 10.37 -0.08 -9.23
N CYS A 172 9.55 0.27 -8.25
CA CYS A 172 8.76 1.50 -8.28
C CYS A 172 9.30 2.61 -7.37
N VAL A 173 10.38 2.35 -6.63
CA VAL A 173 11.04 3.38 -5.82
C VAL A 173 11.79 4.33 -6.74
N GLU A 174 11.58 5.63 -6.54
CA GLU A 174 12.27 6.72 -7.22
C GLU A 174 12.65 7.80 -6.18
N PRO A 175 13.73 8.58 -6.40
CA PRO A 175 14.62 8.53 -7.57
C PRO A 175 15.57 7.32 -7.55
N VAL A 176 16.22 7.04 -8.69
CA VAL A 176 17.18 5.92 -8.87
C VAL A 176 18.17 5.72 -7.69
N PRO A 177 18.80 6.76 -7.10
CA PRO A 177 19.70 6.54 -5.96
C PRO A 177 19.00 5.92 -4.75
N LEU A 178 17.78 6.35 -4.42
CA LEU A 178 16.99 5.77 -3.34
C LEU A 178 16.62 4.32 -3.66
N ARG A 179 16.30 4.02 -4.92
CA ARG A 179 16.04 2.64 -5.34
C ARG A 179 17.27 1.76 -5.13
N GLN A 180 18.47 2.22 -5.50
CA GLN A 180 19.71 1.48 -5.28
C GLN A 180 19.95 1.19 -3.79
N GLU A 181 19.65 2.13 -2.90
CA GLU A 181 19.69 1.88 -1.45
C GLU A 181 18.70 0.80 -1.00
N VAL A 182 17.49 0.78 -1.58
CA VAL A 182 16.49 -0.27 -1.30
C VAL A 182 16.97 -1.62 -1.79
N LEU A 183 17.50 -1.72 -3.02
CA LEU A 183 18.03 -2.98 -3.55
C LEU A 183 19.18 -3.51 -2.69
N GLN A 184 20.09 -2.62 -2.26
CA GLN A 184 21.18 -2.97 -1.34
C GLN A 184 20.66 -3.48 0.01
N TRP A 185 19.68 -2.80 0.60
CA TRP A 185 19.04 -3.23 1.84
C TRP A 185 18.36 -4.60 1.71
N LEU A 186 17.63 -4.85 0.62
CA LEU A 186 17.01 -6.15 0.35
C LEU A 186 18.05 -7.26 0.14
N ASN A 187 19.19 -6.93 -0.48
CA ASN A 187 20.32 -7.85 -0.64
C ASN A 187 20.97 -8.19 0.71
N GLU A 188 21.19 -7.20 1.57
CA GLU A 188 21.69 -7.40 2.95
C GLU A 188 20.74 -8.26 3.79
N ALA A 189 19.43 -8.13 3.56
CA ALA A 189 18.39 -8.98 4.15
C ALA A 189 18.32 -10.40 3.53
N LYS A 190 19.21 -10.71 2.57
CA LYS A 190 19.32 -11.99 1.85
C LYS A 190 18.02 -12.40 1.16
N LEU A 191 17.32 -11.43 0.56
CA LEU A 191 16.01 -11.66 -0.04
C LEU A 191 16.03 -12.82 -1.05
N VAL A 192 17.01 -12.84 -1.96
CA VAL A 192 17.14 -13.89 -3.00
C VAL A 192 17.31 -15.28 -2.37
N GLN A 193 18.25 -15.43 -1.45
CA GLN A 193 18.54 -16.72 -0.80
C GLN A 193 17.31 -17.22 -0.04
N ARG A 194 16.60 -16.32 0.65
CA ARG A 194 15.41 -16.67 1.42
C ARG A 194 14.23 -17.05 0.54
N LEU A 195 14.04 -16.38 -0.60
CA LEU A 195 13.04 -16.79 -1.60
C LEU A 195 13.36 -18.18 -2.16
N VAL A 196 14.62 -18.49 -2.44
CA VAL A 196 15.06 -19.83 -2.86
C VAL A 196 14.79 -20.88 -1.78
N GLU A 197 15.00 -20.55 -0.50
CA GLU A 197 14.71 -21.45 0.63
C GLU A 197 13.23 -21.79 0.78
N LEU A 198 12.32 -20.96 0.27
CA LEU A 198 10.88 -21.25 0.24
C LEU A 198 10.48 -22.29 -0.80
N ILE A 199 11.34 -22.57 -1.79
CA ILE A 199 11.07 -23.52 -2.88
C ILE A 199 11.58 -24.91 -2.47
N ARG A 200 10.81 -25.60 -1.62
CA ARG A 200 11.17 -26.94 -1.08
C ARG A 200 10.00 -27.91 -1.19
N PRO A 201 10.23 -29.22 -1.41
CA PRO A 201 9.17 -30.24 -1.59
C PRO A 201 8.13 -30.42 -0.47
N HIS A 202 8.23 -29.68 0.65
CA HIS A 202 7.36 -29.79 1.81
C HIS A 202 6.82 -28.42 2.28
N GLN A 203 6.87 -27.39 1.41
CA GLN A 203 6.24 -26.09 1.67
C GLN A 203 4.85 -26.02 1.02
N GLU A 204 4.01 -25.09 1.45
CA GLU A 204 2.71 -24.85 0.80
C GLU A 204 2.86 -24.48 -0.68
N GLU A 205 1.98 -25.00 -1.54
CA GLU A 205 2.09 -24.86 -3.00
C GLU A 205 2.03 -23.40 -3.45
N ASP A 206 1.06 -22.63 -2.92
CA ASP A 206 0.91 -21.20 -3.24
C ASP A 206 2.15 -20.40 -2.86
N ARG A 207 2.75 -20.71 -1.71
CA ARG A 207 3.97 -20.05 -1.23
C ARG A 207 5.18 -20.37 -2.11
N GLN A 208 5.32 -21.64 -2.54
CA GLN A 208 6.38 -22.03 -3.47
C GLN A 208 6.22 -21.38 -4.85
N SER A 209 4.97 -21.34 -5.36
CA SER A 209 4.63 -20.73 -6.63
C SER A 209 4.94 -19.23 -6.61
N ASN A 210 4.45 -18.51 -5.59
CA ASN A 210 4.69 -17.08 -5.44
C ASN A 210 6.19 -16.77 -5.24
N ALA A 211 6.94 -17.57 -4.47
CA ALA A 211 8.38 -17.39 -4.31
C ALA A 211 9.13 -17.56 -5.64
N SER A 212 8.81 -18.62 -6.40
CA SER A 212 9.41 -18.88 -7.72
C SER A 212 9.10 -17.75 -8.70
N GLN A 213 7.84 -17.30 -8.73
CA GLN A 213 7.40 -16.22 -9.60
C GLN A 213 8.06 -14.89 -9.22
N THR A 214 8.19 -14.60 -7.91
CA THR A 214 8.89 -13.41 -7.40
C THR A 214 10.33 -13.37 -7.90
N LEU A 215 11.07 -14.49 -7.83
CA LEU A 215 12.45 -14.57 -8.33
C LEU A 215 12.51 -14.29 -9.84
N CYS A 216 11.63 -14.91 -10.63
CA CYS A 216 11.55 -14.67 -12.07
C CYS A 216 11.26 -13.19 -12.40
N ASP A 217 10.34 -12.57 -11.66
CA ASP A 217 9.97 -11.18 -11.85
C ASP A 217 11.07 -10.21 -11.43
N ILE A 218 11.81 -10.49 -10.36
CA ILE A 218 13.00 -9.71 -9.99
C ILE A 218 14.02 -9.75 -11.14
N ILE A 219 14.35 -10.92 -11.68
CA ILE A 219 15.29 -11.05 -12.81
C ILE A 219 14.82 -10.20 -14.00
N ARG A 220 13.54 -10.31 -14.36
CA ARG A 220 12.96 -9.56 -15.48
C ARG A 220 13.05 -8.05 -15.25
N LEU A 221 12.56 -7.58 -14.10
CA LEU A 221 12.50 -6.15 -13.77
C LEU A 221 13.89 -5.54 -13.65
N SER A 222 14.84 -6.23 -13.01
CA SER A 222 16.22 -5.77 -12.88
C SER A 222 16.90 -5.62 -14.24
N ARG A 223 16.73 -6.60 -15.16
CA ARG A 223 17.28 -6.53 -16.51
C ARG A 223 16.63 -5.42 -17.36
N ASP A 224 15.31 -5.27 -17.26
CA ASP A 224 14.59 -4.20 -17.97
C ASP A 224 15.06 -2.81 -17.51
N GLN A 225 15.30 -2.63 -16.20
CA GLN A 225 15.86 -1.39 -15.66
C GLN A 225 17.30 -1.15 -16.10
N SER A 226 18.15 -2.18 -16.04
CA SER A 226 19.55 -2.13 -16.50
C SER A 226 19.65 -1.67 -17.96
N ASN A 227 18.72 -2.09 -18.81
CA ASN A 227 18.69 -1.71 -20.23
C ASN A 227 18.26 -0.25 -20.46
N GLN A 228 17.56 0.37 -19.50
CA GLN A 228 17.08 1.75 -19.60
C GLN A 228 18.07 2.77 -18.99
N LEU A 229 18.98 2.31 -18.14
CA LEU A 229 19.96 3.14 -17.44
C LEU A 229 21.27 3.23 -18.23
N LEU A 230 22.05 4.30 -17.98
CA LEU A 230 23.41 4.40 -18.51
C LEU A 230 24.28 3.27 -17.93
N PRO A 231 25.23 2.70 -18.71
CA PRO A 231 26.01 1.52 -18.30
C PRO A 231 26.69 1.65 -16.92
N GLU A 232 27.17 2.84 -16.56
CA GLU A 232 27.84 3.10 -15.28
C GLU A 232 26.90 3.00 -14.05
N VAL A 233 25.58 3.08 -14.25
CA VAL A 233 24.56 2.95 -13.19
C VAL A 233 23.90 1.57 -13.22
N ALA A 234 23.99 0.88 -14.36
CA ALA A 234 23.39 -0.42 -14.61
C ALA A 234 24.13 -1.57 -13.91
N ASP A 235 25.45 -1.45 -13.74
CA ASP A 235 26.36 -2.48 -13.20
C ASP A 235 26.27 -2.73 -11.67
N LEU A 236 25.22 -2.25 -11.00
CA LEU A 236 25.15 -2.23 -9.54
C LEU A 236 23.92 -2.88 -8.92
N ASP A 237 23.03 -3.53 -9.68
CA ASP A 237 21.90 -4.24 -9.05
C ASP A 237 22.39 -5.46 -8.24
N PRO A 238 22.40 -5.38 -6.90
CA PRO A 238 22.96 -6.44 -6.06
C PRO A 238 22.04 -7.67 -6.01
N LEU A 239 20.74 -7.51 -6.27
CA LEU A 239 19.80 -8.63 -6.32
C LEU A 239 20.02 -9.43 -7.60
N LEU A 240 20.17 -8.76 -8.75
CA LEU A 240 20.47 -9.43 -10.02
C LEU A 240 21.81 -10.17 -9.94
N ALA A 241 22.85 -9.54 -9.39
CA ALA A 241 24.14 -10.19 -9.18
C ALA A 241 24.03 -11.45 -8.31
N SER A 242 23.21 -11.41 -7.25
CA SER A 242 22.95 -12.58 -6.39
C SER A 242 22.12 -13.68 -7.07
N LEU A 243 21.31 -13.35 -8.08
CA LEU A 243 20.52 -14.31 -8.85
C LEU A 243 21.35 -15.00 -9.94
N GLU A 244 22.41 -14.36 -10.41
CA GLU A 244 23.30 -14.86 -11.47
C GLU A 244 24.54 -15.61 -10.95
N SER A 245 24.82 -15.54 -9.64
CA SER A 245 25.92 -16.25 -8.95
C SER A 245 25.57 -17.69 -8.55
#